data_AF-A0A6J0M8C1-F1
#
_entry.id   AF-A0A6J0M8C1-F1
#
_cell.length_a   1.000
_cell.length_b   1.000
_cell.length_c   1.000
_cell.angle_alpha   90.00
_cell.angle_beta   90.00
_cell.angle_gamma   90.00
#
_symmetry.space_group_name_H-M   'P 1'
#
loop_
_entity.id
_entity.type
_entity.pdbx_description
1 polymer ?
#
loop_
_entity_poly.entity_id
_entity_poly.type
_entity_poly.pdbx_seq_one_letter_code
_entity_poly.pdbx_strand_id
1 'polypeptide(L)'
;MMNEKEDIMSEPFIVKTINDEEATPRDYEFNHNNPQGNTSFSKTCFHGINALSGVGILSVPYALASGGWLSLIILFTIAITTFYCAILIKRCMDMDPLLRTYPDIGYKAFGNTGRVIVSIFMNLELYLVATSFLILEGFKNQDSKMLRIDGVTTSVSLYMFCYCAHPVFPTLYTSMKNKHQFSNVMVICFTICTFIYASVAILGYLMYGSNVESQITLNLPTDKLSSKVAICTTLVNPIAKFALMVTPIIDAMRSRFVRNKKAGGLVLGTILVASNVIVALLIPFFGELMSLVGAFLSATASVILPCLCYLKISGKYRRLGLETLVLIGIVLIGIMVMITGTYKAVKDIFGRF
;
A
#
# COMPACT_ATOMS: atom_id res chain seq x y z
N MET A 1 -2.53 34.55 29.30
CA MET A 1 -1.86 34.50 27.98
C MET A 1 -1.68 33.04 27.59
N MET A 2 -2.58 32.55 26.74
CA MET A 2 -2.50 31.28 25.98
C MET A 2 -1.40 31.38 24.90
N ASN A 3 -0.76 30.34 24.38
CA ASN A 3 -0.63 28.91 24.70
C ASN A 3 0.45 28.40 23.72
N GLU A 4 1.52 27.79 24.23
CA GLU A 4 2.43 26.93 23.46
C GLU A 4 1.64 25.72 22.95
N LYS A 5 1.52 25.51 21.63
CA LYS A 5 1.24 24.21 20.99
C LYS A 5 1.14 24.34 19.47
N GLU A 6 2.26 24.60 18.81
CA GLU A 6 2.33 24.45 17.35
C GLU A 6 3.77 24.32 16.87
N ASP A 7 4.49 23.27 17.27
CA ASP A 7 5.57 22.70 16.44
C ASP A 7 6.04 21.33 17.00
N ILE A 8 5.34 20.24 16.64
CA ILE A 8 5.82 18.86 16.88
C ILE A 8 5.43 17.99 15.66
N MET A 9 5.74 18.45 14.45
CA MET A 9 5.50 17.65 13.25
C MET A 9 6.52 17.93 12.14
N SER A 10 7.81 17.90 12.47
CA SER A 10 8.84 18.26 11.48
C SER A 10 10.28 17.90 11.88
N GLU A 11 10.53 16.81 12.61
CA GLU A 11 11.89 16.22 12.62
C GLU A 11 11.85 14.69 12.47
N PRO A 12 12.36 14.13 11.35
CA PRO A 12 12.69 12.72 11.32
C PRO A 12 13.87 12.50 12.28
N PHE A 13 13.71 11.56 13.21
CA PHE A 13 14.74 11.16 14.16
C PHE A 13 15.90 10.50 13.40
N ILE A 14 16.79 11.32 12.85
CA ILE A 14 18.06 10.93 12.25
C ILE A 14 18.93 10.44 13.41
N VAL A 15 19.25 9.15 13.40
CA VAL A 15 20.41 8.60 14.11
C VAL A 15 21.59 9.53 13.80
N LYS A 16 22.14 10.21 14.82
CA LYS A 16 23.37 11.01 14.66
C LYS A 16 24.37 10.14 13.90
N THR A 17 24.75 10.58 12.70
CA THR A 17 25.87 10.04 11.93
C THR A 17 27.11 10.14 12.79
N ILE A 18 27.52 9.02 13.39
CA ILE A 18 28.90 8.81 13.83
C ILE A 18 29.67 8.54 12.54
N ASN A 19 30.76 9.26 12.31
CA ASN A 19 31.59 9.09 11.12
C ASN A 19 32.01 7.62 10.99
N ASP A 20 31.74 7.02 9.83
CA ASP A 20 31.84 5.56 9.58
C ASP A 20 33.27 4.98 9.67
N GLU A 21 34.29 5.80 9.95
CA GLU A 21 35.69 5.37 10.07
C GLU A 21 36.13 5.03 11.51
N GLU A 22 35.36 5.40 12.55
CA GLU A 22 35.74 5.16 13.96
C GLU A 22 34.73 4.33 14.77
N ALA A 23 33.61 3.90 14.16
CA ALA A 23 32.55 3.22 14.90
C ALA A 23 32.94 1.79 15.30
N THR A 24 33.17 1.57 16.59
CA THR A 24 33.22 0.23 17.19
C THR A 24 31.81 -0.29 17.48
N PRO A 25 31.59 -1.62 17.62
CA PRO A 25 30.26 -2.18 17.90
C PRO A 25 29.57 -1.66 19.18
N ARG A 26 30.27 -0.91 20.03
CA ARG A 26 29.73 -0.28 21.25
C ARG A 26 29.20 1.14 21.03
N ASP A 27 29.47 1.78 19.91
CA ASP A 27 29.09 3.17 19.64
C ASP A 27 27.65 3.31 19.13
N TYR A 28 26.94 2.18 18.91
CA TYR A 28 25.48 2.15 18.87
C TYR A 28 24.92 2.28 20.30
N GLU A 29 25.22 3.38 20.98
CA GLU A 29 24.54 3.74 22.21
C GLU A 29 23.11 4.14 21.85
N PHE A 30 22.24 3.14 21.85
CA PHE A 30 20.82 3.24 21.54
C PHE A 30 20.17 4.16 22.57
N ASN A 31 19.86 5.39 22.16
CA ASN A 31 19.22 6.37 23.02
C ASN A 31 17.93 5.76 23.62
N HIS A 32 17.95 5.50 24.93
CA HIS A 32 16.88 4.81 25.68
C HIS A 32 15.59 5.64 25.80
N ASN A 33 15.62 6.90 25.35
CA ASN A 33 14.47 7.79 25.30
C ASN A 33 13.59 7.43 24.10
N ASN A 34 12.93 6.29 24.18
CA ASN A 34 11.92 5.86 23.23
C ASN A 34 10.71 6.80 23.34
N PRO A 35 10.38 7.66 22.34
CA PRO A 35 9.15 8.40 22.40
C PRO A 35 8.00 7.40 22.32
N GLN A 36 7.29 7.20 23.43
CA GLN A 36 6.04 6.46 23.43
C GLN A 36 5.08 7.14 22.44
N GLY A 37 4.46 6.34 21.58
CA GLY A 37 3.43 6.83 20.67
C GLY A 37 2.32 7.54 21.45
N ASN A 38 1.80 8.64 20.90
CA ASN A 38 0.77 9.44 21.59
C ASN A 38 -0.61 9.34 20.90
N THR A 39 -0.75 8.46 19.89
CA THR A 39 -1.98 8.33 19.12
C THR A 39 -2.99 7.46 19.87
N SER A 40 -4.21 7.98 20.05
CA SER A 40 -5.30 7.25 20.71
C SER A 40 -5.88 6.15 19.82
N PHE A 41 -6.63 5.21 20.42
CA PHE A 41 -7.29 4.11 19.70
C PHE A 41 -8.13 4.59 18.52
N SER A 42 -9.06 5.53 18.75
CA SER A 42 -9.96 6.03 17.70
C SER A 42 -9.21 6.75 16.57
N LYS A 43 -8.19 7.54 16.90
CA LYS A 43 -7.33 8.18 15.88
C LYS A 43 -6.58 7.12 15.06
N THR A 44 -6.10 6.07 15.71
CA THR A 44 -5.42 4.96 15.04
C THR A 44 -6.37 4.21 14.10
N CYS A 45 -7.61 3.93 14.53
CA CYS A 45 -8.63 3.36 13.66
C CYS A 45 -8.90 4.24 12.44
N PHE A 46 -9.03 5.55 12.63
CA PHE A 46 -9.23 6.50 11.54
C PHE A 46 -8.06 6.50 10.55
N HIS A 47 -6.82 6.57 11.04
CA HIS A 47 -5.63 6.49 10.19
C HIS A 47 -5.51 5.14 9.47
N GLY A 48 -5.83 4.03 10.15
CA GLY A 48 -5.82 2.70 9.57
C GLY A 48 -6.89 2.51 8.48
N ILE A 49 -8.11 3.02 8.70
CA ILE A 49 -9.16 3.04 7.68
C ILE A 49 -8.73 3.93 6.51
N ASN A 50 -8.17 5.11 6.75
CA ASN A 50 -7.71 5.99 5.67
C ASN A 50 -6.51 5.40 4.90
N ALA A 51 -5.66 4.59 5.54
CA ALA A 51 -4.57 3.89 4.89
C ALA A 51 -5.06 2.74 4.01
N LEU A 52 -6.07 1.98 4.45
CA LEU A 52 -6.67 0.89 3.68
C LEU A 52 -7.61 1.42 2.59
N SER A 53 -8.55 2.31 2.93
CA SER A 53 -9.50 2.97 2.02
C SER A 53 -8.77 3.99 1.13
N GLY A 54 -8.06 3.50 0.13
CA GLY A 54 -7.38 4.29 -0.90
C GLY A 54 -8.21 4.48 -2.18
N VAL A 55 -7.55 4.93 -3.25
CA VAL A 55 -8.16 5.07 -4.58
C VAL A 55 -8.66 3.74 -5.16
N GLY A 56 -8.20 2.61 -4.61
CA GLY A 56 -8.61 1.26 -5.03
C GLY A 56 -10.11 1.07 -5.03
N ILE A 57 -10.83 1.75 -4.11
CA ILE A 57 -12.30 1.74 -4.04
C ILE A 57 -12.98 2.09 -5.37
N LEU A 58 -12.36 2.93 -6.20
CA LEU A 58 -12.91 3.35 -7.49
C LEU A 58 -12.89 2.23 -8.54
N SER A 59 -11.96 1.28 -8.41
CA SER A 59 -11.81 0.11 -9.29
C SER A 59 -12.51 -1.15 -8.78
N VAL A 60 -13.02 -1.14 -7.55
CA VAL A 60 -13.66 -2.33 -6.94
C VAL A 60 -14.90 -2.82 -7.71
N PRO A 61 -15.77 -1.95 -8.27
CA PRO A 61 -16.85 -2.38 -9.15
C PRO A 61 -16.34 -2.99 -10.45
N TYR A 62 -15.27 -2.44 -11.02
CA TYR A 62 -14.64 -2.95 -12.23
C TYR A 62 -14.01 -4.32 -12.01
N ALA A 63 -13.39 -4.53 -10.84
CA ALA A 63 -12.90 -5.83 -10.42
C ALA A 63 -14.05 -6.85 -10.33
N LEU A 64 -15.22 -6.48 -9.79
CA LEU A 64 -16.39 -7.37 -9.77
C LEU A 64 -16.92 -7.65 -11.18
N ALA A 65 -16.98 -6.63 -12.04
CA ALA A 65 -17.43 -6.77 -13.42
C ALA A 65 -16.52 -7.69 -14.25
N SER A 66 -15.20 -7.60 -14.02
CA SER A 66 -14.20 -8.42 -14.70
C SER A 66 -14.23 -9.88 -14.25
N GLY A 67 -14.31 -10.14 -12.95
CA GLY A 67 -14.25 -11.50 -12.39
C GLY A 67 -15.60 -12.18 -12.22
N GLY A 68 -16.70 -11.45 -12.41
CA GLY A 68 -18.06 -11.89 -12.14
C GLY A 68 -18.33 -12.09 -10.64
N TRP A 69 -19.56 -12.51 -10.30
CA TRP A 69 -20.02 -12.64 -8.91
C TRP A 69 -19.16 -13.53 -8.01
N LEU A 70 -18.51 -14.55 -8.56
CA LEU A 70 -17.59 -15.42 -7.81
C LEU A 70 -16.36 -14.65 -7.30
N SER A 71 -15.98 -13.54 -7.92
CA SER A 71 -14.89 -12.69 -7.45
C SER A 71 -15.16 -12.03 -6.09
N LEU A 72 -16.41 -11.96 -5.62
CA LEU A 72 -16.68 -11.53 -4.24
C LEU A 72 -16.05 -12.49 -3.22
N ILE A 73 -16.02 -13.80 -3.49
CA ILE A 73 -15.34 -14.77 -2.63
C ILE A 73 -13.83 -14.48 -2.60
N ILE A 74 -13.26 -14.05 -3.73
CA ILE A 74 -11.85 -13.64 -3.84
C ILE A 74 -11.60 -12.39 -2.99
N LEU A 75 -12.47 -11.38 -3.02
CA LEU A 75 -12.38 -10.19 -2.18
C LEU A 75 -12.25 -10.58 -0.69
N PHE A 76 -13.16 -11.43 -0.18
CA PHE A 76 -13.11 -11.89 1.21
C PHE A 76 -11.86 -12.73 1.51
N THR A 77 -11.43 -13.58 0.59
CA THR A 77 -10.23 -14.40 0.75
C THR A 77 -8.97 -13.54 0.84
N ILE A 78 -8.86 -12.52 -0.02
CA ILE A 78 -7.77 -11.54 0.04
C ILE A 78 -7.83 -10.76 1.35
N ALA A 79 -9.00 -10.29 1.77
CA ALA A 79 -9.18 -9.56 3.03
C ALA A 79 -8.71 -10.38 4.24
N ILE A 80 -9.07 -11.67 4.31
CA ILE A 80 -8.65 -12.58 5.39
C ILE A 80 -7.13 -12.81 5.33
N THR A 81 -6.58 -13.07 4.16
CA THR A 81 -5.14 -13.35 3.97
C THR A 81 -4.30 -12.13 4.34
N THR A 82 -4.70 -10.95 3.89
CA THR A 82 -4.02 -9.69 4.16
C THR A 82 -4.18 -9.25 5.60
N PHE A 83 -5.35 -9.47 6.22
CA PHE A 83 -5.54 -9.29 7.66
C PHE A 83 -4.58 -10.18 8.46
N TYR A 84 -4.46 -11.46 8.10
CA TYR A 84 -3.50 -12.36 8.72
C TYR A 84 -2.06 -11.84 8.58
N CYS A 85 -1.67 -11.37 7.39
CA CYS A 85 -0.36 -10.75 7.18
C CYS A 85 -0.14 -9.48 8.03
N ALA A 86 -1.18 -8.68 8.29
CA ALA A 86 -1.10 -7.55 9.20
C ALA A 86 -0.81 -7.99 10.65
N ILE A 87 -1.42 -9.10 11.09
CA ILE A 87 -1.13 -9.71 12.38
C ILE A 87 0.28 -10.30 12.44
N LEU A 88 0.82 -10.83 11.34
CA LEU A 88 2.22 -11.26 11.27
C LEU A 88 3.18 -10.07 11.46
N ILE A 89 2.88 -8.92 10.85
CA ILE A 89 3.65 -7.69 11.07
C ILE A 89 3.63 -7.30 12.54
N LYS A 90 2.45 -7.27 13.18
CA LYS A 90 2.34 -7.01 14.62
C LYS A 90 3.23 -7.95 15.43
N ARG A 91 3.16 -9.27 15.16
CA ARG A 91 3.99 -10.26 15.85
C ARG A 91 5.48 -10.03 15.62
N CYS A 92 5.90 -9.59 14.43
CA CYS A 92 7.29 -9.20 14.18
C CYS A 92 7.69 -8.02 15.07
N MET A 93 6.85 -6.99 15.16
CA MET A 93 7.07 -5.81 15.99
C MET A 93 7.08 -6.13 17.49
N ASP A 94 6.24 -7.08 17.93
CA ASP A 94 6.18 -7.54 19.33
C ASP A 94 7.46 -8.32 19.73
N MET A 95 8.16 -8.94 18.77
CA MET A 95 9.40 -9.70 19.02
C MET A 95 10.64 -8.82 19.23
N ASP A 96 10.65 -7.59 18.71
CA ASP A 96 11.78 -6.68 18.84
C ASP A 96 11.30 -5.22 18.98
N PRO A 97 11.43 -4.60 20.17
CA PRO A 97 10.93 -3.25 20.43
C PRO A 97 11.69 -2.15 19.68
N LEU A 98 12.84 -2.49 19.05
CA LEU A 98 13.63 -1.55 18.25
C LEU A 98 13.04 -1.32 16.86
N LEU A 99 12.18 -2.22 16.38
CA LEU A 99 11.56 -2.12 15.06
C LEU A 99 10.58 -0.93 15.00
N ARG A 100 10.73 -0.07 14.00
CA ARG A 100 9.86 1.11 13.79
C ARG A 100 9.16 1.10 12.44
N THR A 101 9.89 0.74 11.41
CA THR A 101 9.47 0.84 10.02
C THR A 101 9.43 -0.52 9.35
N TYR A 102 8.76 -0.60 8.21
CA TYR A 102 8.69 -1.84 7.45
C TYR A 102 10.08 -2.33 6.95
N PRO A 103 10.98 -1.45 6.48
CA PRO A 103 12.36 -1.84 6.18
C PRO A 103 13.15 -2.39 7.38
N ASP A 104 12.86 -1.96 8.62
CA ASP A 104 13.53 -2.50 9.82
C ASP A 104 13.19 -3.98 10.04
N ILE A 105 11.95 -4.39 9.73
CA ILE A 105 11.55 -5.80 9.75
C ILE A 105 12.37 -6.59 8.73
N GLY A 106 12.54 -6.04 7.53
CA GLY A 106 13.40 -6.61 6.48
C GLY A 106 14.87 -6.72 6.93
N TYR A 107 15.38 -5.70 7.61
CA TYR A 107 16.73 -5.70 8.19
C TYR A 107 16.90 -6.80 9.24
N LYS A 108 15.94 -6.95 10.14
CA LYS A 108 15.97 -7.99 11.18
C LYS A 108 15.94 -9.39 10.59
N ALA A 109 15.19 -9.60 9.52
CA ALA A 109 15.05 -10.91 8.87
C ALA A 109 16.26 -11.27 8.00
N PHE A 110 16.72 -10.36 7.15
CA PHE A 110 17.67 -10.66 6.06
C PHE A 110 18.86 -9.68 5.99
N GLY A 111 19.13 -8.92 7.06
CA GLY A 111 20.21 -7.94 7.12
C GLY A 111 20.03 -6.78 6.14
N ASN A 112 21.14 -6.16 5.74
CA ASN A 112 21.11 -4.97 4.89
C ASN A 112 20.42 -5.23 3.53
N THR A 113 20.60 -6.41 2.95
CA THR A 113 19.92 -6.81 1.71
C THR A 113 18.40 -6.79 1.86
N GLY A 114 17.87 -7.33 2.96
CA GLY A 114 16.44 -7.29 3.26
C GLY A 114 15.91 -5.86 3.40
N ARG A 115 16.64 -5.00 4.12
CA ARG A 115 16.31 -3.58 4.28
C ARG A 115 16.18 -2.86 2.95
N VAL A 116 17.13 -3.10 2.04
CA VAL A 116 17.15 -2.47 0.71
C VAL A 116 16.00 -3.00 -0.14
N ILE A 117 15.76 -4.32 -0.17
CA ILE A 117 14.66 -4.91 -0.95
C ILE A 117 13.31 -4.36 -0.49
N VAL A 118 13.03 -4.40 0.82
CA VAL A 118 11.76 -3.88 1.36
C VAL A 118 11.59 -2.40 1.08
N SER A 119 12.66 -1.61 1.23
CA SER A 119 12.65 -0.18 0.89
C SER A 119 12.34 0.05 -0.59
N ILE A 120 12.93 -0.72 -1.51
CA ILE A 120 12.68 -0.58 -2.95
C ILE A 120 11.22 -0.86 -3.28
N PHE A 121 10.67 -2.00 -2.82
CA PHE A 121 9.27 -2.34 -3.08
C PHE A 121 8.31 -1.31 -2.49
N MET A 122 8.53 -0.87 -1.25
CA MET A 122 7.71 0.16 -0.62
C MET A 122 7.74 1.49 -1.39
N ASN A 123 8.92 1.98 -1.78
CA ASN A 123 9.02 3.25 -2.51
C ASN A 123 8.48 3.14 -3.94
N LEU A 124 8.69 2.01 -4.62
CA LEU A 124 8.16 1.76 -5.96
C LEU A 124 6.63 1.65 -5.94
N GLU A 125 6.06 1.02 -4.91
CA GLU A 125 4.61 0.98 -4.69
C GLU A 125 4.05 2.39 -4.49
N LEU A 126 4.61 3.17 -3.57
CA LEU A 126 4.19 4.56 -3.36
C LEU A 126 4.31 5.41 -4.63
N TYR A 127 5.36 5.18 -5.43
CA TYR A 127 5.57 5.87 -6.70
C TYR A 127 4.47 5.56 -7.72
N LEU A 128 4.20 4.28 -8.00
CA LEU A 128 3.18 3.91 -8.99
C LEU A 128 1.76 4.23 -8.51
N VAL A 129 1.49 4.17 -7.20
CA VAL A 129 0.20 4.63 -6.65
C VAL A 129 0.07 6.16 -6.79
N ALA A 130 1.14 6.92 -6.58
CA ALA A 130 1.12 8.36 -6.86
C ALA A 130 0.88 8.63 -8.36
N THR A 131 1.52 7.88 -9.27
CA THR A 131 1.26 7.96 -10.72
C THR A 131 -0.22 7.69 -11.03
N SER A 132 -0.85 6.72 -10.37
CA SER A 132 -2.27 6.41 -10.58
C SER A 132 -3.23 7.56 -10.25
N PHE A 133 -2.86 8.44 -9.30
CA PHE A 133 -3.65 9.62 -8.98
C PHE A 133 -3.64 10.65 -10.12
N LEU A 134 -2.57 10.70 -10.93
CA LEU A 134 -2.51 11.55 -12.12
C LEU A 134 -3.34 10.97 -13.28
N ILE A 135 -3.41 9.65 -13.40
CA ILE A 135 -4.20 8.95 -14.43
C ILE A 135 -5.71 8.99 -14.12
N LEU A 136 -6.11 9.39 -12.91
CA LEU A 136 -7.51 9.47 -12.53
C LEU A 136 -8.34 10.44 -13.40
N GLU A 137 -7.68 11.31 -14.18
CA GLU A 137 -8.29 12.19 -15.20
C GLU A 137 -8.35 11.55 -16.61
N GLY A 138 -7.87 10.31 -16.75
CA GLY A 138 -7.62 9.63 -18.02
C GLY A 138 -8.82 8.92 -18.65
N PHE A 139 -8.67 8.67 -19.95
CA PHE A 139 -9.68 8.25 -20.92
C PHE A 139 -10.63 7.12 -20.48
N LYS A 140 -11.90 7.28 -20.88
CA LYS A 140 -12.94 6.26 -20.83
C LYS A 140 -12.66 5.20 -21.91
N ASN A 141 -12.61 3.92 -21.56
CA ASN A 141 -12.28 2.86 -22.52
C ASN A 141 -13.44 1.87 -22.68
N GLN A 142 -14.02 1.88 -23.87
CA GLN A 142 -14.99 0.88 -24.32
C GLN A 142 -14.26 -0.31 -24.94
N ASP A 143 -13.89 -1.33 -24.17
CA ASP A 143 -13.65 -2.68 -24.71
C ASP A 143 -13.59 -3.73 -23.57
N SER A 144 -14.75 -4.22 -23.15
CA SER A 144 -14.88 -5.29 -22.14
C SER A 144 -15.47 -6.57 -22.74
N LYS A 145 -14.65 -7.32 -23.47
CA LYS A 145 -14.84 -8.78 -23.59
C LYS A 145 -13.59 -9.49 -23.07
N MET A 146 -13.35 -9.41 -21.76
CA MET A 146 -12.38 -10.27 -21.11
C MET A 146 -12.99 -11.67 -20.94
N LEU A 147 -12.27 -12.70 -21.39
CA LEU A 147 -12.62 -14.09 -21.12
C LEU A 147 -12.71 -14.33 -19.60
N ARG A 148 -13.58 -15.25 -19.17
CA ARG A 148 -13.95 -15.44 -17.75
C ARG A 148 -12.76 -15.73 -16.81
N ILE A 149 -11.65 -16.26 -17.33
CA ILE A 149 -10.42 -16.55 -16.57
C ILE A 149 -9.49 -15.33 -16.50
N ASP A 150 -9.39 -14.59 -17.60
CA ASP A 150 -8.61 -13.36 -17.69
C ASP A 150 -9.15 -12.30 -16.73
N GLY A 151 -10.48 -12.16 -16.68
CA GLY A 151 -11.14 -11.21 -15.78
C GLY A 151 -10.97 -11.55 -14.30
N VAL A 152 -10.94 -12.85 -13.93
CA VAL A 152 -10.67 -13.27 -12.54
C VAL A 152 -9.28 -12.86 -12.08
N THR A 153 -8.27 -13.01 -12.95
CA THR A 153 -6.89 -12.60 -12.64
C THR A 153 -6.83 -11.09 -12.38
N THR A 154 -7.48 -10.28 -13.22
CA THR A 154 -7.60 -8.84 -13.02
C THR A 154 -8.29 -8.50 -11.69
N SER A 155 -9.38 -9.19 -11.33
CA SER A 155 -10.05 -8.98 -10.04
C SER A 155 -9.16 -9.27 -8.85
N VAL A 156 -8.43 -10.40 -8.89
CA VAL A 156 -7.47 -10.76 -7.83
C VAL A 156 -6.46 -9.63 -7.64
N SER A 157 -5.88 -9.14 -8.72
CA SER A 157 -4.88 -8.06 -8.68
C SER A 157 -5.45 -6.74 -8.16
N LEU A 158 -6.63 -6.32 -8.63
CA LEU A 158 -7.27 -5.08 -8.17
C LEU A 158 -7.70 -5.15 -6.71
N TYR A 159 -8.24 -6.28 -6.26
CA TYR A 159 -8.55 -6.47 -4.84
C TYR A 159 -7.28 -6.54 -3.98
N MET A 160 -6.21 -7.16 -4.48
CA MET A 160 -4.93 -7.19 -3.78
C MET A 160 -4.35 -5.78 -3.61
N PHE A 161 -4.48 -4.93 -4.63
CA PHE A 161 -4.18 -3.51 -4.53
C PHE A 161 -5.02 -2.80 -3.44
N CYS A 162 -6.32 -3.10 -3.32
CA CYS A 162 -7.20 -2.46 -2.33
C CYS A 162 -6.80 -2.71 -0.87
N TYR A 163 -6.01 -3.76 -0.59
CA TYR A 163 -5.55 -4.14 0.76
C TYR A 163 -4.03 -3.98 0.95
N CYS A 164 -3.37 -3.07 0.22
CA CYS A 164 -1.90 -2.96 0.22
C CYS A 164 -1.26 -2.11 1.33
N ALA A 165 -1.98 -1.76 2.40
CA ALA A 165 -1.52 -0.80 3.42
C ALA A 165 -0.39 -1.31 4.36
N HIS A 166 0.10 -2.54 4.17
CA HIS A 166 1.03 -3.23 5.06
C HIS A 166 2.34 -2.49 5.34
N PRO A 167 2.99 -1.82 4.38
CA PRO A 167 4.19 -1.04 4.65
C PRO A 167 3.99 0.09 5.68
N VAL A 168 2.75 0.54 5.89
CA VAL A 168 2.39 1.61 6.84
C VAL A 168 2.05 1.04 8.22
N PHE A 169 1.77 -0.26 8.36
CA PHE A 169 1.37 -0.84 9.64
C PHE A 169 2.42 -0.74 10.76
N PRO A 170 3.74 -0.90 10.52
CA PRO A 170 4.75 -0.68 11.55
C PRO A 170 4.78 0.75 12.11
N THR A 171 4.63 1.75 11.26
CA THR A 171 4.60 3.16 11.69
C THR A 171 3.30 3.49 12.42
N LEU A 172 2.17 2.91 11.96
CA LEU A 172 0.90 2.99 12.68
C LEU A 172 0.99 2.35 14.07
N TYR A 173 1.57 1.14 14.17
CA TYR A 173 1.79 0.42 15.41
C TYR A 173 2.66 1.21 16.39
N THR A 174 3.77 1.79 15.93
CA THR A 174 4.69 2.54 16.80
C THR A 174 4.18 3.89 17.24
N SER A 175 3.24 4.47 16.48
CA SER A 175 2.55 5.70 16.86
C SER A 175 1.47 5.51 17.94
N MET A 176 1.02 4.27 18.20
CA MET A 176 -0.03 4.00 19.19
C MET A 176 0.44 4.18 20.63
N LYS A 177 -0.41 4.82 21.45
CA LYS A 177 -0.23 4.88 22.91
C LYS A 177 -0.29 3.49 23.56
N ASN A 178 -1.22 2.64 23.12
CA ASN A 178 -1.35 1.28 23.62
C ASN A 178 -1.26 0.26 22.47
N LYS A 179 -0.04 -0.26 22.25
CA LYS A 179 0.28 -1.23 21.19
C LYS A 179 -0.49 -2.56 21.30
N HIS A 180 -0.93 -2.95 22.51
CA HIS A 180 -1.72 -4.17 22.71
C HIS A 180 -3.04 -4.13 21.92
N GLN A 181 -3.60 -2.92 21.74
CA GLN A 181 -4.85 -2.72 21.02
C GLN A 181 -4.71 -2.79 19.50
N PHE A 182 -3.49 -2.89 18.95
CA PHE A 182 -3.27 -2.89 17.50
C PHE A 182 -4.08 -3.98 16.76
N SER A 183 -4.19 -5.19 17.33
CA SER A 183 -5.01 -6.25 16.75
C SER A 183 -6.49 -5.84 16.63
N ASN A 184 -7.04 -5.17 17.65
CA ASN A 184 -8.43 -4.70 17.63
C ASN A 184 -8.61 -3.59 16.59
N VAL A 185 -7.62 -2.70 16.45
CA VAL A 185 -7.60 -1.69 15.38
C VAL A 185 -7.64 -2.37 14.01
N MET A 186 -6.79 -3.38 13.77
CA MET A 186 -6.77 -4.10 12.50
C MET A 186 -8.11 -4.81 12.22
N VAL A 187 -8.74 -5.44 13.22
CA VAL A 187 -10.06 -6.06 13.04
C VAL A 187 -11.09 -5.02 12.59
N ILE A 188 -11.15 -3.86 13.26
CA ILE A 188 -12.08 -2.78 12.91
C ILE A 188 -11.81 -2.26 11.50
N CYS A 189 -10.54 -1.94 11.18
CA CYS A 189 -10.17 -1.40 9.89
C CYS A 189 -10.49 -2.37 8.75
N PHE A 190 -10.06 -3.63 8.84
CA PHE A 190 -10.33 -4.63 7.79
C PHE A 190 -11.81 -4.93 7.65
N THR A 191 -12.59 -5.00 8.74
CA THR A 191 -14.04 -5.24 8.67
C THR A 191 -14.76 -4.09 7.97
N ILE A 192 -14.47 -2.85 8.38
CA ILE A 192 -15.10 -1.66 7.79
C ILE A 192 -14.70 -1.51 6.32
N CYS A 193 -13.42 -1.61 5.99
CA CYS A 193 -12.95 -1.50 4.60
C CYS A 193 -13.54 -2.61 3.72
N THR A 194 -13.61 -3.85 4.19
CA THR A 194 -14.22 -4.95 3.42
C THR A 194 -15.70 -4.73 3.18
N PHE A 195 -16.43 -4.26 4.19
CA PHE A 195 -17.84 -3.92 4.02
C PHE A 195 -18.03 -2.81 2.99
N ILE A 196 -17.22 -1.75 3.06
CA ILE A 196 -17.23 -0.64 2.09
C ILE A 196 -16.90 -1.14 0.68
N TYR A 197 -15.86 -1.96 0.52
CA TYR A 197 -15.49 -2.51 -0.78
C TYR A 197 -16.57 -3.43 -1.36
N ALA A 198 -17.10 -4.35 -0.57
CA ALA A 198 -18.17 -5.24 -1.02
C ALA A 198 -19.43 -4.45 -1.43
N SER A 199 -19.83 -3.46 -0.64
CA SER A 199 -20.99 -2.62 -0.94
C SER A 199 -20.78 -1.77 -2.20
N VAL A 200 -19.63 -1.12 -2.35
CA VAL A 200 -19.30 -0.36 -3.57
C VAL A 200 -19.22 -1.27 -4.79
N ALA A 201 -18.60 -2.46 -4.69
CA ALA A 201 -18.56 -3.45 -5.77
C ALA A 201 -19.98 -3.82 -6.23
N ILE A 202 -20.80 -4.28 -5.29
CA ILE A 202 -22.16 -4.77 -5.58
C ILE A 202 -23.01 -3.65 -6.15
N LEU A 203 -23.06 -2.48 -5.51
CA LEU A 203 -23.89 -1.37 -5.97
C LEU A 203 -23.41 -0.84 -7.34
N GLY A 204 -22.09 -0.69 -7.52
CA GLY A 204 -21.53 -0.26 -8.81
C GLY A 204 -21.84 -1.24 -9.94
N TYR A 205 -21.71 -2.55 -9.69
CA TYR A 205 -22.07 -3.57 -10.67
C TYR A 205 -23.60 -3.63 -10.93
N LEU A 206 -24.43 -3.49 -9.90
CA LEU A 206 -25.89 -3.46 -10.08
C LEU A 206 -26.34 -2.22 -10.88
N MET A 207 -25.64 -1.10 -10.76
CA MET A 207 -25.94 0.13 -11.49
C MET A 207 -25.49 0.10 -12.95
N TYR A 208 -24.29 -0.42 -13.24
CA TYR A 208 -23.66 -0.31 -14.57
C TYR A 208 -23.41 -1.65 -15.28
N GLY A 209 -23.64 -2.77 -14.60
CA GLY A 209 -23.47 -4.12 -15.15
C GLY A 209 -22.06 -4.41 -15.64
N SER A 210 -21.96 -5.03 -16.82
CA SER A 210 -20.68 -5.29 -17.50
C SER A 210 -20.04 -4.04 -18.11
N ASN A 211 -20.73 -2.90 -18.09
CA ASN A 211 -20.25 -1.63 -18.65
C ASN A 211 -19.58 -0.73 -17.61
N VAL A 212 -19.27 -1.27 -16.43
CA VAL A 212 -18.45 -0.57 -15.43
C VAL A 212 -17.08 -0.27 -16.04
N GLU A 213 -16.67 0.99 -16.01
CA GLU A 213 -15.35 1.45 -16.43
C GLU A 213 -14.32 1.16 -15.34
N SER A 214 -13.03 1.22 -15.68
CA SER A 214 -11.92 0.96 -14.73
C SER A 214 -11.97 1.81 -13.46
N GLN A 215 -12.68 2.95 -13.53
CA GLN A 215 -13.01 3.81 -12.42
C GLN A 215 -14.51 4.11 -12.44
N ILE A 216 -15.19 3.89 -11.31
CA ILE A 216 -16.63 4.12 -11.19
C ILE A 216 -17.05 5.59 -11.44
N THR A 217 -16.13 6.54 -11.24
CA THR A 217 -16.34 7.97 -11.52
C THR A 217 -16.57 8.25 -13.00
N LEU A 218 -15.97 7.46 -13.90
CA LEU A 218 -16.14 7.59 -15.35
C LEU A 218 -17.52 7.13 -15.84
N ASN A 219 -18.24 6.36 -15.02
CA ASN A 219 -19.62 5.97 -15.28
C ASN A 219 -20.67 7.02 -14.82
N LEU A 220 -20.26 8.07 -14.09
CA LEU A 220 -21.21 9.07 -13.57
C LEU A 220 -21.70 10.02 -14.67
N PRO A 221 -23.01 10.35 -14.71
CA PRO A 221 -23.57 11.28 -15.69
C PRO A 221 -23.10 12.72 -15.43
N THR A 222 -22.42 13.33 -16.40
CA THR A 222 -21.77 14.65 -16.21
C THR A 222 -22.73 15.85 -16.34
N ASP A 223 -23.97 15.63 -16.76
CA ASP A 223 -25.02 16.64 -16.86
C ASP A 223 -25.59 17.05 -15.47
N LYS A 224 -25.53 16.15 -14.48
CA LYS A 224 -26.12 16.37 -13.15
C LYS A 224 -25.16 17.05 -12.18
N LEU A 225 -25.65 18.04 -11.44
CA LEU A 225 -24.87 18.74 -10.41
C LEU A 225 -24.39 17.78 -9.30
N SER A 226 -25.23 16.81 -8.90
CA SER A 226 -24.85 15.79 -7.90
C SER A 226 -23.62 14.98 -8.34
N SER A 227 -23.55 14.60 -9.61
CA SER A 227 -22.40 13.86 -10.16
C SER A 227 -21.15 14.73 -10.27
N LYS A 228 -21.29 16.01 -10.65
CA LYS A 228 -20.16 16.96 -10.64
C LYS A 228 -19.58 17.14 -9.25
N VAL A 229 -20.44 17.28 -8.23
CA VAL A 229 -20.01 17.36 -6.83
C VAL A 229 -19.31 16.07 -6.40
N ALA A 230 -19.89 14.90 -6.70
CA ALA A 230 -19.30 13.61 -6.35
C ALA A 230 -17.91 13.40 -7.00
N ILE A 231 -17.76 13.75 -8.28
CA ILE A 231 -16.47 13.70 -8.98
C ILE A 231 -15.47 14.65 -8.32
N CYS A 232 -15.84 15.91 -8.10
CA CYS A 232 -14.97 16.91 -7.48
C CYS A 232 -14.50 16.47 -6.07
N THR A 233 -15.42 16.00 -5.22
CA THR A 233 -15.06 15.48 -3.89
C THR A 233 -14.15 14.26 -3.97
N THR A 234 -14.36 13.38 -4.96
CA THR A 234 -13.49 12.21 -5.17
C THR A 234 -12.08 12.60 -5.58
N LEU A 235 -11.91 13.66 -6.38
CA LEU A 235 -10.60 14.14 -6.86
C LEU A 235 -9.77 14.84 -5.79
N VAL A 236 -10.40 15.48 -4.79
CA VAL A 236 -9.68 16.15 -3.68
C VAL A 236 -8.77 15.18 -2.93
N ASN A 237 -9.22 13.94 -2.72
CA ASN A 237 -8.49 12.95 -1.94
C ASN A 237 -7.17 12.48 -2.62
N PRO A 238 -7.17 12.04 -3.90
CA PRO A 238 -5.97 11.79 -4.69
C PRO A 238 -5.00 12.97 -4.73
N ILE A 239 -5.48 14.20 -4.91
CA ILE A 239 -4.61 15.40 -4.93
C ILE A 239 -3.85 15.55 -3.60
N ALA A 240 -4.58 15.45 -2.48
CA ALA A 240 -3.96 15.54 -1.15
C ALA A 240 -3.04 14.33 -0.87
N LYS A 241 -3.46 13.12 -1.24
CA LYS A 241 -2.69 11.88 -1.04
C LYS A 241 -1.44 11.82 -1.92
N PHE A 242 -1.45 12.44 -3.10
CA PHE A 242 -0.28 12.51 -3.98
C PHE A 242 0.92 13.15 -3.25
N ALA A 243 0.71 14.31 -2.64
CA ALA A 243 1.76 14.99 -1.87
C ALA A 243 2.28 14.13 -0.70
N LEU A 244 1.37 13.44 0.01
CA LEU A 244 1.72 12.56 1.12
C LEU A 244 2.48 11.30 0.69
N MET A 245 2.21 10.75 -0.50
CA MET A 245 2.93 9.58 -1.02
C MET A 245 4.30 9.93 -1.57
N VAL A 246 4.44 11.12 -2.16
CA VAL A 246 5.70 11.61 -2.74
C VAL A 246 6.70 12.01 -1.64
N THR A 247 6.24 12.54 -0.51
CA THR A 247 7.10 12.98 0.62
C THR A 247 8.09 11.91 1.11
N PRO A 248 7.67 10.69 1.50
CA PRO A 248 8.59 9.66 1.99
C PRO A 248 9.60 9.21 0.91
N ILE A 249 9.25 9.28 -0.38
CA ILE A 249 10.16 8.96 -1.48
C ILE A 249 11.25 10.04 -1.59
N ILE A 250 10.86 11.31 -1.53
CA ILE A 250 11.82 12.43 -1.54
C ILE A 250 12.76 12.32 -0.35
N ASP A 251 12.26 12.03 0.85
CA ASP A 251 13.10 11.91 2.03
C ASP A 251 14.05 10.70 1.94
N ALA A 252 13.58 9.56 1.42
CA ALA A 252 14.41 8.39 1.15
C ALA A 252 15.54 8.71 0.15
N MET A 253 15.23 9.39 -0.96
CA MET A 253 16.21 9.77 -1.97
C MET A 253 17.18 10.86 -1.46
N ARG A 254 16.68 11.85 -0.69
CA ARG A 254 17.50 12.93 -0.10
C ARG A 254 18.57 12.34 0.82
N SER A 255 18.19 11.38 1.67
CA SER A 255 19.10 10.73 2.62
C SER A 255 20.28 10.03 1.93
N ARG A 256 20.12 9.62 0.67
CA ARG A 256 21.11 8.85 -0.08
C ARG A 256 21.95 9.68 -1.06
N PHE A 257 21.40 10.75 -1.61
CA PHE A 257 22.01 11.46 -2.76
C PHE A 257 22.29 12.95 -2.54
N VAL A 258 21.69 13.61 -1.55
CA VAL A 258 21.69 15.08 -1.48
C VAL A 258 22.40 15.60 -0.23
N ARG A 259 23.57 16.21 -0.43
CA ARG A 259 24.36 16.87 0.62
C ARG A 259 23.83 18.27 1.00
N ASN A 260 23.18 18.99 0.07
CA ASN A 260 22.54 20.30 0.33
C ASN A 260 21.02 20.15 0.52
N LYS A 261 20.57 20.20 1.78
CA LYS A 261 19.23 19.74 2.20
C LYS A 261 18.04 20.53 1.62
N LYS A 262 18.18 21.84 1.38
CA LYS A 262 17.06 22.70 0.91
C LYS A 262 16.88 22.65 -0.61
N ALA A 263 17.89 23.05 -1.38
CA ALA A 263 17.80 23.13 -2.83
C ALA A 263 17.65 21.74 -3.49
N GLY A 264 18.39 20.74 -3.01
CA GLY A 264 18.29 19.40 -3.58
C GLY A 264 16.97 18.69 -3.25
N GLY A 265 16.29 19.08 -2.16
CA GLY A 265 14.94 18.61 -1.87
C GLY A 265 13.91 19.09 -2.89
N LEU A 266 13.97 20.37 -3.27
CA LEU A 266 13.08 20.94 -4.27
C LEU A 266 13.32 20.31 -5.65
N VAL A 267 14.58 20.25 -6.10
CA VAL A 267 14.96 19.68 -7.41
C VAL A 267 14.51 18.22 -7.52
N LEU A 268 14.75 17.43 -6.47
CA LEU A 268 14.36 16.03 -6.43
C LEU A 268 12.84 15.86 -6.48
N GLY A 269 12.09 16.71 -5.77
CA GLY A 269 10.63 16.73 -5.84
C GLY A 269 10.13 17.05 -7.25
N THR A 270 10.68 18.06 -7.90
CA THR A 270 10.31 18.42 -9.28
C THR A 270 10.61 17.29 -10.27
N ILE A 271 11.78 16.67 -10.18
CA ILE A 271 12.16 15.52 -11.03
C ILE A 271 11.21 14.34 -10.79
N LEU A 272 10.89 14.05 -9.53
CA LEU A 272 10.03 12.94 -9.17
C LEU A 272 8.61 13.15 -9.71
N VAL A 273 8.05 14.35 -9.56
CA VAL A 273 6.73 14.70 -10.12
C VAL A 273 6.76 14.64 -11.65
N ALA A 274 7.79 15.20 -12.30
CA ALA A 274 7.94 15.13 -13.75
C ALA A 274 8.00 13.68 -14.26
N SER A 275 8.72 12.80 -13.56
CA SER A 275 8.77 11.37 -13.91
C SER A 275 7.41 10.68 -13.75
N ASN A 276 6.63 11.00 -12.71
CA ASN A 276 5.27 10.48 -12.55
C ASN A 276 4.37 10.91 -13.72
N VAL A 277 4.47 12.17 -14.15
CA VAL A 277 3.72 12.67 -15.32
C VAL A 277 4.12 11.91 -16.58
N ILE A 278 5.42 11.67 -16.81
CA ILE A 278 5.88 10.89 -17.97
C ILE A 278 5.29 9.47 -17.94
N VAL A 279 5.33 8.77 -16.80
CA VAL A 279 4.75 7.43 -16.69
C VAL A 279 3.24 7.46 -16.91
N ALA A 280 2.53 8.47 -16.37
CA ALA A 280 1.10 8.64 -16.58
C ALA A 280 0.73 8.87 -18.06
N LEU A 281 1.59 9.57 -18.83
CA LEU A 281 1.42 9.75 -20.27
C LEU A 281 1.75 8.46 -21.05
N LEU A 282 2.73 7.68 -20.59
CA LEU A 282 3.13 6.42 -21.22
C LEU A 282 2.18 5.26 -20.94
N ILE A 283 1.45 5.26 -19.81
CA ILE A 283 0.49 4.22 -19.44
C ILE A 283 -0.78 4.91 -18.94
N PRO A 284 -1.61 5.48 -19.83
CA PRO A 284 -2.78 6.27 -19.44
C PRO A 284 -3.98 5.41 -19.00
N PHE A 285 -3.75 4.12 -18.70
CA PHE A 285 -4.80 3.15 -18.39
C PHE A 285 -4.79 2.80 -16.90
N PHE A 286 -5.74 3.36 -16.16
CA PHE A 286 -5.82 3.21 -14.71
C PHE A 286 -5.95 1.74 -14.28
N GLY A 287 -6.92 1.00 -14.84
CA GLY A 287 -7.20 -0.39 -14.44
C GLY A 287 -5.98 -1.30 -14.58
N GLU A 288 -5.25 -1.19 -15.69
CA GLU A 288 -4.08 -2.00 -15.99
C GLU A 288 -2.89 -1.64 -15.10
N LEU A 289 -2.64 -0.34 -14.85
CA LEU A 289 -1.61 0.09 -13.91
C LEU A 289 -1.93 -0.42 -12.49
N MET A 290 -3.17 -0.29 -12.02
CA MET A 290 -3.57 -0.75 -10.69
C MET A 290 -3.51 -2.27 -10.57
N SER A 291 -3.86 -2.99 -11.65
CA SER A 291 -3.69 -4.44 -11.71
C SER A 291 -2.20 -4.83 -11.64
N LEU A 292 -1.31 -4.11 -12.32
CA LEU A 292 0.13 -4.33 -12.24
C LEU A 292 0.67 -4.08 -10.84
N VAL A 293 0.30 -2.95 -10.22
CA VAL A 293 0.70 -2.60 -8.84
C VAL A 293 0.21 -3.67 -7.87
N GLY A 294 -1.06 -4.07 -7.95
CA GLY A 294 -1.65 -5.07 -7.09
C GLY A 294 -1.02 -6.46 -7.23
N ALA A 295 -0.81 -6.92 -8.46
CA ALA A 295 -0.19 -8.21 -8.73
C ALA A 295 1.27 -8.26 -8.29
N PHE A 296 2.06 -7.25 -8.66
CA PHE A 296 3.50 -7.29 -8.43
C PHE A 296 3.89 -6.73 -7.07
N LEU A 297 3.57 -5.46 -6.85
CA LEU A 297 4.07 -4.71 -5.71
C LEU A 297 3.30 -5.06 -4.45
N SER A 298 1.96 -5.02 -4.49
CA SER A 298 1.14 -5.30 -3.31
C SER A 298 1.19 -6.79 -2.92
N ALA A 299 1.17 -7.75 -3.86
CA ALA A 299 1.36 -9.16 -3.49
C ALA A 299 2.73 -9.38 -2.82
N THR A 300 3.79 -8.72 -3.30
CA THR A 300 5.12 -8.82 -2.68
C THR A 300 5.16 -8.14 -1.31
N ALA A 301 4.74 -6.88 -1.23
CA ALA A 301 4.84 -6.04 -0.03
C ALA A 301 3.86 -6.43 1.07
N SER A 302 2.67 -6.91 0.73
CA SER A 302 1.58 -7.17 1.69
C SER A 302 1.30 -8.64 1.97
N VAL A 303 1.84 -9.57 1.16
CA VAL A 303 1.61 -11.02 1.36
C VAL A 303 2.93 -11.76 1.50
N ILE A 304 3.81 -11.68 0.50
CA ILE A 304 5.04 -12.49 0.47
C ILE A 304 6.02 -12.02 1.55
N LEU A 305 6.34 -10.72 1.60
CA LEU A 305 7.34 -10.17 2.53
C LEU A 305 6.95 -10.34 4.01
N PRO A 306 5.71 -10.06 4.47
CA PRO A 306 5.33 -10.32 5.86
C PRO A 306 5.51 -11.78 6.26
N CYS A 307 5.12 -12.72 5.38
CA CYS A 307 5.23 -14.15 5.64
C CYS A 307 6.71 -14.59 5.74
N LEU A 308 7.54 -14.19 4.77
CA LEU A 308 8.97 -14.54 4.75
C LEU A 308 9.72 -13.93 5.94
N CYS A 309 9.47 -12.65 6.25
CA CYS A 309 10.08 -11.99 7.40
C CYS A 309 9.65 -12.66 8.71
N TYR A 310 8.36 -12.95 8.90
CA TYR A 310 7.89 -13.63 10.10
C TYR A 310 8.49 -15.03 10.27
N LEU A 311 8.52 -15.84 9.20
CA LEU A 311 9.13 -17.18 9.22
C LEU A 311 10.60 -17.11 9.65
N LYS A 312 11.33 -16.13 9.12
CA LYS A 312 12.75 -15.93 9.39
C LYS A 312 13.00 -15.44 10.82
N ILE A 313 12.27 -14.41 11.28
CA ILE A 313 12.46 -13.80 12.60
C ILE A 313 12.00 -14.74 13.73
N SER A 314 10.86 -15.42 13.55
CA SER A 314 10.31 -16.33 14.57
C SER A 314 11.08 -17.67 14.67
N GLY A 315 11.93 -17.99 13.70
CA GLY A 315 12.64 -19.27 13.62
C GLY A 315 11.73 -20.48 13.34
N LYS A 316 10.42 -20.27 13.08
CA LYS A 316 9.44 -21.35 12.85
C LYS A 316 9.72 -22.20 11.62
N TYR A 317 10.50 -21.70 10.65
CA TYR A 317 10.94 -22.49 9.49
C TYR A 317 11.68 -23.78 9.87
N ARG A 318 12.24 -23.86 11.09
CA ARG A 318 12.95 -25.06 11.60
C ARG A 318 12.04 -26.19 12.04
N ARG A 319 10.73 -25.97 12.18
CA ARG A 319 9.75 -27.00 12.55
C ARG A 319 8.57 -26.99 11.57
N LEU A 320 8.25 -28.15 11.01
CA LEU A 320 7.06 -28.33 10.17
C LEU A 320 5.80 -28.41 11.06
N GLY A 321 5.20 -27.26 11.35
CA GLY A 321 3.89 -27.15 11.97
C GLY A 321 2.83 -26.65 10.98
N LEU A 322 1.55 -26.76 11.34
CA LEU A 322 0.41 -26.30 10.52
C LEU A 322 0.57 -24.83 10.11
N GLU A 323 0.99 -23.95 11.02
CA GLU A 323 1.21 -22.53 10.72
C GLU A 323 2.32 -22.32 9.68
N THR A 324 3.41 -23.10 9.75
CA THR A 324 4.48 -23.05 8.73
C THR A 324 3.95 -23.48 7.35
N LEU A 325 3.12 -24.53 7.29
CA LEU A 325 2.49 -24.97 6.04
C LEU A 325 1.54 -23.92 5.47
N VAL A 326 0.73 -23.28 6.32
CA VAL A 326 -0.16 -22.18 5.91
C VAL A 326 0.65 -21.01 5.35
N LEU A 327 1.74 -20.61 6.01
CA LEU A 327 2.60 -19.53 5.54
C LEU A 327 3.27 -19.85 4.20
N ILE A 328 3.75 -21.07 4.01
CA ILE A 328 4.31 -21.53 2.73
C ILE A 328 3.22 -21.49 1.65
N GLY A 329 2.01 -21.97 1.95
CA GLY A 329 0.87 -21.91 1.03
C GLY A 329 0.53 -20.48 0.61
N ILE A 330 0.45 -19.54 1.56
CA ILE A 330 0.20 -18.12 1.29
C ILE A 330 1.30 -17.52 0.39
N VAL A 331 2.57 -17.85 0.65
CA VAL A 331 3.69 -17.39 -0.19
C VAL A 331 3.59 -17.94 -1.60
N LEU A 332 3.31 -19.24 -1.77
CA LEU A 332 3.16 -19.86 -3.10
C LEU A 332 2.00 -19.27 -3.89
N ILE A 333 0.85 -19.05 -3.25
CA ILE A 333 -0.30 -18.37 -3.86
C ILE A 333 0.07 -16.94 -4.24
N GLY A 334 0.76 -16.20 -3.35
CA GLY A 334 1.24 -14.85 -3.63
C GLY A 334 2.18 -14.80 -4.83
N ILE A 335 3.11 -15.75 -4.96
CA ILE A 335 4.00 -15.87 -6.12
C ILE A 335 3.20 -16.19 -7.39
N MET A 336 2.21 -17.08 -7.31
CA MET A 336 1.35 -17.39 -8.45
C MET A 336 0.61 -16.14 -8.94
N VAL A 337 -0.03 -15.40 -8.02
CA VAL A 337 -0.73 -14.14 -8.32
C VAL A 337 0.22 -13.10 -8.92
N MET A 338 1.43 -12.99 -8.38
CA MET A 338 2.46 -12.11 -8.91
C MET A 338 2.79 -12.47 -10.36
N ILE A 339 3.10 -13.73 -10.65
CA ILE A 339 3.48 -14.14 -12.01
C ILE A 339 2.31 -13.98 -12.98
N THR A 340 1.13 -14.54 -12.67
CA THR A 340 0.00 -14.54 -13.60
C THR A 340 -0.59 -13.14 -13.78
N GLY A 341 -0.72 -12.37 -12.69
CA GLY A 341 -1.27 -11.03 -12.71
C GLY A 341 -0.34 -10.03 -13.40
N THR A 342 0.97 -10.09 -13.14
CA THR A 342 1.95 -9.24 -13.84
C THR A 342 1.98 -9.56 -15.33
N TYR A 343 2.04 -10.84 -15.71
CA TYR A 343 2.01 -11.23 -17.12
C TYR A 343 0.76 -10.69 -17.82
N LYS A 344 -0.42 -10.83 -17.19
CA LYS A 344 -1.68 -10.33 -17.75
C LYS A 344 -1.68 -8.81 -17.89
N ALA A 345 -1.33 -8.08 -16.83
CA ALA A 345 -1.33 -6.62 -16.84
C ALA A 345 -0.35 -6.07 -17.88
N VAL A 346 0.85 -6.64 -17.97
CA VAL A 346 1.85 -6.25 -19.00
C VAL A 346 1.32 -6.54 -20.40
N LYS A 347 0.74 -7.72 -20.63
CA LYS A 347 0.13 -8.07 -21.92
C LYS A 347 -0.98 -7.08 -22.32
N ASP A 348 -1.81 -6.67 -21.37
CA ASP A 348 -2.91 -5.72 -21.63
C ASP A 348 -2.40 -4.31 -21.92
N ILE A 349 -1.34 -3.87 -21.23
CA ILE A 349 -0.71 -2.57 -21.49
C ILE A 349 -0.13 -2.55 -22.90
N PHE A 350 0.67 -3.56 -23.27
CA PHE A 350 1.28 -3.63 -24.61
C PHE A 350 0.29 -3.91 -25.72
N GLY A 351 -0.78 -4.68 -25.46
CA GLY A 351 -1.83 -4.94 -26.45
C GLY A 351 -2.71 -3.73 -26.78
N ARG A 352 -2.52 -2.60 -26.07
CA ARG A 352 -3.23 -1.34 -26.29
C ARG A 352 -2.42 -0.29 -27.02
N PHE A 353 -1.13 -0.53 -27.22
CA PHE A 353 -0.27 0.23 -28.15
C PHE A 353 -0.23 -0.50 -29.49
#